data_AF-A0A3M2EMX3-F1
#
_entry.id   AF-A0A3M2EMX3-F1
#
_cell.length_a   1.000
_cell.length_b   1.000
_cell.length_c   1.000
_cell.angle_alpha   90.00
_cell.angle_beta   90.00
_cell.angle_gamma   90.00
#
_symmetry.space_group_name_H-M   'P 1'
#
loop_
_entity.id
_entity.type
_entity.pdbx_description
1 polymer ?
#
loop_
_entity_poly.entity_id
_entity_poly.type
_entity_poly.pdbx_seq_one_letter_code
_entity_poly.pdbx_strand_id
1 'polypeptide(L)'
;RVVCGGIHMSDIPSFPYRLLWEERVVRSVANLTRADGEAFLAVAPEVPVQTAVQPFPLHEANDALNRLRDGDIEGAAVLVME
;
A
#
# COMPACT_ATOMS: atom_id res chain seq x y z
N ARG A 1 16.22 0.61 4.40
CA ARG A 1 15.16 0.71 5.43
C ARG A 1 13.93 -0.01 4.90
N VAL A 2 13.31 -0.88 5.69
CA VAL A 2 12.03 -1.54 5.38
C VAL A 2 10.97 -0.96 6.31
N VAL A 3 9.80 -0.63 5.76
CA VAL A 3 8.67 -0.07 6.52
C VAL A 3 7.48 -1.02 6.40
N CYS A 4 6.95 -1.46 7.55
CA CYS A 4 5.75 -2.26 7.64
C CYS A 4 4.55 -1.31 7.82
N GLY A 5 3.62 -1.31 6.85
CA GLY A 5 2.45 -0.41 6.82
C GLY A 5 1.10 -1.11 6.91
N GLY A 6 1.06 -2.36 7.41
CA GLY A 6 -0.20 -3.08 7.58
C GLY A 6 -0.98 -2.60 8.80
N ILE A 7 -2.26 -2.26 8.63
CA ILE A 7 -3.21 -2.04 9.74
C ILE A 7 -3.42 -3.35 10.52
N HIS A 8 -3.36 -4.48 9.79
CA HIS A 8 -3.30 -5.83 10.34
C HIS A 8 -2.21 -6.62 9.62
N MET A 9 -1.36 -7.33 10.35
CA MET A 9 -0.27 -8.14 9.80
C MET A 9 -0.04 -9.37 10.66
N SER A 10 0.44 -10.45 10.04
CA SER A 10 0.99 -11.58 10.78
C SER A 10 2.25 -11.18 11.56
N ASP A 11 2.64 -12.02 12.51
CA ASP A 11 3.89 -11.83 13.25
C ASP A 11 5.10 -11.73 12.30
N ILE A 12 6.07 -10.90 12.67
CA ILE A 12 7.32 -10.79 11.93
C ILE A 12 8.07 -12.12 12.10
N PRO A 13 8.34 -12.86 11.01
CA PRO A 13 9.07 -14.12 11.11
C PRO A 13 10.52 -13.88 11.53
N SER A 14 11.14 -14.88 12.16
CA SER A 14 12.57 -14.85 12.46
C SER A 14 13.40 -14.76 11.18
N PHE A 15 14.48 -13.97 11.20
CA PHE A 15 15.41 -13.88 10.09
C PHE A 15 16.86 -13.72 10.59
N PRO A 16 17.89 -14.06 9.78
CA PRO A 16 19.28 -13.95 10.20
C PRO A 16 19.68 -12.51 10.55
N TYR A 17 20.29 -12.29 11.72
CA TYR A 17 20.73 -10.96 12.17
C TYR A 17 21.63 -10.22 11.17
N ARG A 18 22.45 -10.94 10.40
CA ARG A 18 23.28 -10.38 9.32
C ARG A 18 22.50 -9.58 8.27
N LEU A 19 21.18 -9.79 8.16
CA LEU A 19 20.32 -9.00 7.27
C LEU A 19 19.95 -7.63 7.84
N LEU A 20 20.02 -7.47 9.17
CA LEU A 20 19.79 -6.20 9.88
C LEU A 20 21.09 -5.47 10.28
N TRP A 21 22.21 -6.19 10.34
CA TRP A 21 23.54 -5.59 10.48
C TRP A 21 23.79 -4.51 9.41
N GLU A 22 24.78 -3.64 9.62
CA GLU A 22 25.07 -2.45 8.77
C GLU A 22 24.00 -1.36 8.87
N GLU A 23 23.52 -1.10 10.09
CA GLU A 23 22.60 0.02 10.40
C GLU A 23 21.29 -0.03 9.60
N ARG A 24 20.89 -1.22 9.15
CA ARG A 24 19.62 -1.41 8.45
C ARG A 24 18.49 -1.31 9.47
N VAL A 25 17.36 -0.79 9.00
CA VAL A 25 16.20 -0.47 9.86
C VAL A 25 14.96 -1.19 9.36
N VAL A 26 14.28 -1.87 10.28
CA VAL A 26 12.88 -2.32 10.16
C VAL A 26 12.05 -1.41 11.06
N ARG A 27 10.97 -0.82 10.53
CA ARG A 27 10.11 0.12 11.27
C ARG A 27 8.65 -0.13 10.92
N SER A 28 7.74 0.03 11.88
CA SER A 28 6.30 0.12 11.61
C SER A 28 5.87 1.58 11.38
N VAL A 29 4.83 1.74 10.57
CA VAL A 29 4.08 3.00 10.44
C VAL A 29 2.61 2.68 10.67
N ALA A 30 1.96 3.43 11.56
CA ALA A 30 0.57 3.17 11.95
C ALA A 30 -0.41 4.19 11.35
N ASN A 31 -0.01 5.46 11.27
CA ASN A 31 -0.89 6.54 10.86
C ASN A 31 -0.18 7.48 9.88
N LEU A 32 -0.93 7.91 8.87
CA LEU A 32 -0.67 9.14 8.11
C LEU A 32 -1.74 10.14 8.55
N THR A 33 -1.31 11.36 8.86
CA THR A 33 -2.26 12.45 9.12
C THR A 33 -2.83 12.96 7.80
N ARG A 34 -3.95 13.69 7.87
CA ARG A 34 -4.47 14.42 6.71
C ARG A 34 -3.40 15.34 6.10
N ALA A 35 -2.63 16.01 6.95
CA ALA A 35 -1.57 16.91 6.52
C ALA A 35 -0.45 16.17 5.75
N ASP A 36 -0.09 14.96 6.19
CA ASP A 36 0.88 14.13 5.45
C ASP A 36 0.37 13.79 4.05
N GLY A 37 -0.92 13.46 3.93
CA GLY A 37 -1.55 13.18 2.64
C GLY A 37 -1.60 14.39 1.71
N GLU A 38 -1.97 15.55 2.22
CA GLU A 38 -1.98 16.82 1.47
C GLU A 38 -0.57 17.20 0.99
N ALA A 39 0.43 17.10 1.87
CA ALA A 39 1.82 17.37 1.53
C ALA A 39 2.34 16.39 0.45
N PHE A 40 2.00 15.10 0.56
CA PHE A 40 2.39 14.11 -0.44
C PHE A 40 1.76 14.37 -1.81
N LEU A 41 0.45 14.67 -1.85
CA LEU A 41 -0.27 14.92 -3.10
C LEU A 41 0.17 16.20 -3.80
N ALA A 42 0.72 17.17 -3.08
CA ALA A 42 1.35 18.36 -3.68
C ALA A 42 2.64 18.01 -4.43
N VAL A 43 3.45 17.08 -3.91
CA VAL A 43 4.75 16.69 -4.49
C VAL A 43 4.61 15.62 -5.59
N ALA A 44 3.61 14.74 -5.50
CA ALA A 44 3.45 13.61 -6.42
C ALA A 44 3.44 13.96 -7.92
N PRO A 45 2.92 15.12 -8.38
CA PRO A 45 3.00 15.53 -9.79
C PRO A 45 4.39 16.01 -10.22
N GLU A 46 5.21 16.52 -9.29
CA GLU A 46 6.55 17.05 -9.57
C GLU A 46 7.56 15.93 -9.85
N VAL A 47 7.38 14.79 -9.19
CA VAL A 47 8.12 13.55 -9.45
C VAL A 47 7.12 12.56 -10.03
N PRO A 48 6.93 12.48 -11.36
CA PRO A 48 5.70 11.98 -12.00
C PRO A 48 5.37 10.54 -11.59
N VAL A 49 4.65 10.39 -10.48
CA VAL A 49 4.22 9.10 -9.96
C VAL A 49 3.20 8.52 -10.92
N GLN A 50 3.47 7.33 -11.45
CA GLN A 50 2.54 6.61 -12.31
C GLN A 50 1.84 5.52 -11.49
N THR A 51 0.51 5.54 -11.50
CA THR A 51 -0.31 4.54 -10.82
C THR A 51 -0.80 3.49 -11.83
N ALA A 52 -0.75 2.22 -11.43
CA ALA A 52 -1.47 1.16 -12.09
C ALA A 52 -2.80 0.97 -11.35
N VAL A 53 -3.91 1.19 -12.03
CA VAL A 53 -5.25 1.08 -11.46
C VAL A 53 -6.14 0.20 -12.31
N GLN A 54 -7.00 -0.58 -11.66
CA GLN A 54 -8.06 -1.35 -12.30
C GLN A 54 -9.40 -0.77 -11.84
N PRO A 55 -10.14 -0.07 -12.72
CA PRO A 55 -11.44 0.48 -12.37
C PRO A 55 -12.47 -0.64 -12.32
N PHE A 56 -13.37 -0.58 -11.33
CA PHE A 56 -14.53 -1.44 -11.20
C PHE A 56 -15.76 -0.57 -10.97
N PRO A 57 -16.88 -0.85 -11.66
CA PRO A 57 -18.16 -0.25 -11.31
C PRO A 57 -18.51 -0.44 -9.83
N LEU A 58 -19.11 0.56 -9.19
CA LEU A 58 -19.48 0.46 -7.78
C LEU A 58 -20.40 -0.73 -7.51
N HIS A 59 -21.28 -1.06 -8.45
CA HIS A 59 -22.19 -2.19 -8.33
C HIS A 59 -21.50 -3.56 -8.38
N GLU A 60 -20.26 -3.62 -8.88
CA GLU A 60 -19.40 -4.81 -8.92
C GLU A 60 -18.41 -4.87 -7.74
N ALA A 61 -18.60 -4.06 -6.69
CA ALA A 61 -17.65 -3.98 -5.57
C ALA A 61 -17.32 -5.34 -4.92
N ASN A 62 -18.29 -6.26 -4.85
CA ASN A 62 -18.05 -7.60 -4.32
C ASN A 62 -17.10 -8.42 -5.19
N ASP A 63 -17.19 -8.28 -6.52
CA ASP A 63 -16.30 -8.97 -7.44
C ASP A 63 -14.89 -8.38 -7.37
N ALA A 64 -14.77 -7.06 -7.25
CA ALA A 64 -13.49 -6.40 -7.00
C ALA A 64 -12.82 -6.89 -5.69
N LEU A 65 -13.60 -7.04 -4.62
CA LEU A 65 -13.11 -7.57 -3.33
C LEU A 65 -12.69 -9.04 -3.43
N ASN A 66 -13.42 -9.86 -4.18
CA ASN A 66 -13.08 -11.27 -4.40
C ASN A 66 -11.74 -11.37 -5.16
N ARG A 67 -11.61 -10.65 -6.27
CA ARG A 67 -10.35 -10.59 -7.03
C ARG A 67 -9.18 -10.07 -6.18
N LEU A 68 -9.42 -9.10 -5.29
CA LEU A 68 -8.38 -8.60 -4.39
C LEU A 68 -7.89 -9.68 -3.43
N ARG A 69 -8.83 -10.43 -2.84
CA ARG A 69 -8.52 -11.52 -1.91
C ARG A 69 -7.80 -12.67 -2.61
N ASP A 70 -8.16 -12.96 -3.84
CA ASP A 70 -7.60 -14.07 -4.61
C ASP A 70 -6.25 -13.72 -5.26
N GLY A 71 -5.84 -12.44 -5.20
CA GLY A 71 -4.56 -11.95 -5.73
C GLY A 71 -4.59 -11.58 -7.21
N ASP A 72 -5.78 -11.40 -7.79
CA ASP A 72 -6.02 -11.18 -9.22
C ASP A 72 -6.04 -9.70 -9.64
N ILE A 73 -5.45 -8.82 -8.82
CA ILE A 73 -5.32 -7.38 -9.09
C ILE A 73 -3.85 -7.00 -9.16
N GLU A 74 -3.47 -6.40 -10.28
CA GLU A 74 -2.21 -5.69 -10.46
C GLU A 74 -2.45 -4.20 -10.18
N GLY A 75 -1.67 -3.63 -9.27
CA GLY A 75 -1.85 -2.25 -8.81
C GLY A 75 -2.98 -2.11 -7.79
N ALA A 76 -3.84 -1.11 -7.98
CA ALA A 76 -4.96 -0.83 -7.07
C ALA A 76 -6.32 -1.01 -7.77
N ALA A 77 -7.28 -1.67 -7.10
CA ALA A 77 -8.68 -1.62 -7.49
C ALA A 77 -9.30 -0.28 -7.10
N VAL A 78 -10.00 0.36 -8.03
CA VAL A 78 -10.67 1.65 -7.84
C VAL A 78 -12.14 1.50 -8.17
N LEU A 79 -13.01 1.73 -7.18
CA LEU A 79 -14.45 1.79 -7.43
C LEU A 79 -14.80 3.12 -8.08
N VAL A 80 -15.47 3.07 -9.22
CA VAL A 80 -16.02 4.22 -9.93
C VAL A 80 -17.53 4.24 -9.79
N MET A 81 -18.15 5.42 -9.87
CA MET A 81 -19.59 5.58 -9.60
C MET A 81 -20.51 5.05 -10.72
N GLU A 82 -19.96 4.74 -11.89
CA GLU A 82 -20.66 4.14 -13.03
C GLU A 82 -20.82 2.63 -12.86
#